data_AF-A0A7K0W9I9-F1
#
_entry.id   AF-A0A7K0W9I9-F1
#
_cell.length_a   1.000
_cell.length_b   1.000
_cell.length_c   1.000
_cell.angle_alpha   90.00
_cell.angle_beta   90.00
_cell.angle_gamma   90.00
#
_symmetry.space_group_name_H-M   'P 1'
#
loop_
_entity.id
_entity.type
_entity.pdbx_description
1 polymer ?
#
loop_
_entity_poly.entity_id
_entity_poly.type
_entity_poly.pdbx_seq_one_letter_code
_entity_poly.pdbx_strand_id
1 'polypeptide(L)'
;MLAYISRRFGMMLVVVFGSSFFAYNLQAYSSDPLAAFGESTEINKNYLMAKMIRDLQLDVPPPIRYFSWLRGIVSGLWGDLDLGLTTSKIPVAEMIAQAIPVTVRLVITSTFLAIILGVSVGMITAMRQYSRFDYVMTFISFLLFSLPIFWVAVLLKEFMAIQFNDFLEDPVIPPQVILVAALIFGLVIAGFVGGTRANFFSVIAGAAVFAGAVLAFVSSSKWFLEPSLGIFGIFFLALTNAAIVIQLISGLDNKKGLRAGFGTAIAVAILYYPLQTLMPANASFLNVLAVFVVTIATGVAIGYFISPIDRRVYMRIGVFTALLSTLPIIVDRFLREFAEYTNSDAINGRPVPTLGQGNDQLTEEQLSNYWISGLDVAIHLVLPTIALTLISFAGYVRFSRGSLLEVLNMDYIRTARAKGLSERTVIVRHGMRNAMLPLTTILVNDFAGLFGGAIITEGVFAWKGMGQVFNDAIRNYDLNLFMGVFMISAFLTVIANFVADLLYGVVDPRIRIRK
;
A
#
# COMPACT_ATOMS: atom_id res chain seq x y z
N MET A 1 -32.55 1.88 -5.88
CA MET A 1 -31.19 2.30 -5.42
C MET A 1 -31.26 3.29 -4.26
N LEU A 2 -31.95 4.43 -4.37
CA LEU A 2 -32.09 5.38 -3.26
C LEU A 2 -32.72 4.77 -1.99
N ALA A 3 -33.76 3.94 -2.11
CA ALA A 3 -34.37 3.24 -0.97
C ALA A 3 -33.43 2.22 -0.29
N TYR A 4 -32.55 1.58 -1.06
CA TYR A 4 -31.55 0.65 -0.53
C TYR A 4 -30.43 1.40 0.19
N ILE A 5 -29.90 2.46 -0.45
CA ILE A 5 -28.85 3.31 0.11
C ILE A 5 -29.33 3.99 1.39
N SER A 6 -30.55 4.55 1.41
CA SER A 6 -31.11 5.18 2.61
C SER A 6 -31.35 4.18 3.75
N ARG A 7 -31.89 2.99 3.47
CA ARG A 7 -32.02 1.93 4.50
C ARG A 7 -30.67 1.54 5.07
N ARG A 8 -29.67 1.37 4.21
CA ARG A 8 -28.32 0.97 4.62
C ARG A 8 -27.60 2.06 5.41
N PHE A 9 -27.69 3.31 4.97
CA PHE A 9 -27.20 4.48 5.68
C PHE A 9 -27.86 4.62 7.06
N GLY A 10 -29.18 4.42 7.15
CA GLY A 10 -29.89 4.42 8.43
C GLY A 10 -29.40 3.33 9.39
N MET A 11 -29.22 2.09 8.91
CA MET A 11 -28.65 1.01 9.72
C MET A 11 -27.22 1.35 10.19
N MET A 12 -26.39 1.93 9.33
CA MET A 12 -25.03 2.35 9.68
C MET A 12 -25.04 3.43 10.76
N LEU A 13 -25.91 4.44 10.67
CA LEU A 13 -26.05 5.46 11.70
C LEU A 13 -26.46 4.88 13.05
N VAL A 14 -27.39 3.93 13.07
CA VAL A 14 -27.80 3.23 14.31
C VAL A 14 -26.64 2.45 14.90
N VAL A 15 -25.85 1.77 14.06
CA VAL A 15 -24.66 1.03 14.51
C VAL A 15 -23.60 1.97 15.08
N VAL A 16 -23.29 3.10 14.41
CA VAL A 16 -22.33 4.09 14.90
C VAL A 16 -22.81 4.76 16.18
N PHE A 17 -24.09 5.10 16.27
CA PHE A 17 -24.69 5.66 17.48
C PHE A 17 -24.60 4.65 18.64
N GLY A 18 -25.04 3.41 18.43
CA GLY A 18 -24.99 2.37 19.46
C GLY A 18 -23.56 2.06 19.90
N SER A 19 -22.63 1.89 18.95
CA SER A 19 -21.23 1.58 19.25
C SER A 19 -20.53 2.74 19.95
N SER A 20 -20.77 3.99 19.54
CA SER A 20 -20.20 5.17 20.21
C SER A 20 -20.78 5.37 21.61
N PHE A 21 -22.07 5.11 21.82
CA PHE A 21 -22.67 5.14 23.15
C PHE A 21 -22.01 4.12 24.09
N PHE A 22 -21.86 2.87 23.64
CA PHE A 22 -21.20 1.84 24.44
C PHE A 22 -19.72 2.15 24.67
N ALA A 23 -18.99 2.60 23.64
CA ALA A 23 -17.58 2.96 23.74
C ALA A 23 -17.36 4.12 24.74
N TYR A 24 -18.20 5.15 24.67
CA TYR A 24 -18.15 6.29 25.60
C TYR A 24 -18.33 5.85 27.04
N ASN A 25 -19.38 5.07 27.31
CA ASN A 25 -19.69 4.64 28.67
C ASN A 25 -18.61 3.69 29.20
N LEU A 26 -18.18 2.72 28.39
CA LEU A 26 -17.14 1.78 28.80
C LEU A 26 -15.84 2.50 29.14
N GLN A 27 -15.40 3.43 28.29
CA GLN A 27 -14.20 4.23 28.55
C GLN A 27 -14.38 5.09 29.80
N ALA A 28 -15.52 5.79 29.92
CA ALA A 28 -15.81 6.66 31.06
C ALA A 28 -15.84 5.92 32.41
N TYR A 29 -16.29 4.65 32.43
CA TYR A 29 -16.28 3.81 33.62
C TYR A 29 -14.94 3.14 33.89
N SER A 30 -14.14 2.85 32.86
CA SER A 30 -12.82 2.24 33.02
C SER A 30 -11.71 3.24 33.31
N SER A 31 -11.91 4.53 32.97
CA SER A 31 -10.93 5.60 33.17
C SER A 31 -11.17 6.34 34.47
N ASP A 32 -10.11 6.64 35.22
CA ASP A 32 -10.14 7.60 36.34
C ASP A 32 -9.19 8.77 36.06
N PRO A 33 -9.70 9.89 35.48
CA PRO A 33 -8.89 11.08 35.22
C PRO A 33 -8.36 11.75 36.51
N LEU A 34 -8.97 11.50 37.67
CA LEU A 34 -8.57 12.09 38.94
C LEU A 34 -7.44 11.33 39.63
N ALA A 35 -7.14 10.09 39.17
CA ALA A 35 -6.04 9.28 39.68
C ALA A 35 -4.69 10.02 39.64
N ALA A 36 -4.46 10.89 38.65
CA ALA A 36 -3.25 11.70 38.54
C ALA A 36 -3.03 12.63 39.76
N PHE A 37 -4.10 13.01 40.46
CA PHE A 37 -4.00 13.82 41.67
C PHE A 37 -3.83 12.99 42.94
N GLY A 38 -3.99 11.67 42.90
CA GLY A 38 -3.90 10.78 44.07
C GLY A 38 -2.61 11.01 44.87
N GLU A 39 -1.47 10.99 44.18
CA GLU A 39 -0.12 11.11 44.77
C GLU A 39 0.47 12.54 44.71
N SER A 40 -0.23 13.49 44.07
CA SER A 40 0.26 14.87 43.94
C SER A 40 0.36 15.58 45.31
N THR A 41 1.52 16.20 45.56
CA THR A 41 1.83 16.99 46.76
C THR A 41 1.62 18.50 46.57
N GLU A 42 1.07 18.91 45.41
CA GLU A 42 0.87 20.31 45.10
C GLU A 42 -0.13 20.99 46.07
N ILE A 43 0.22 22.19 46.54
CA ILE A 43 -0.59 22.98 47.50
C ILE A 43 -1.99 23.28 46.93
N ASN A 44 -2.09 23.45 45.62
CA ASN A 44 -3.31 23.73 44.86
C ASN A 44 -4.02 22.47 44.32
N LYS A 45 -3.64 21.26 44.75
CA LYS A 45 -4.25 20.00 44.30
C LYS A 45 -5.79 20.01 44.32
N ASN A 46 -6.40 20.44 45.42
CA ASN A 46 -7.86 20.48 45.55
C ASN A 46 -8.53 21.42 44.53
N TYR A 47 -7.88 22.54 44.22
CA TYR A 47 -8.34 23.46 43.19
C TYR A 47 -8.22 22.85 41.78
N LEU A 48 -7.10 22.18 41.49
CA LEU A 48 -6.89 21.49 40.21
C LEU A 48 -7.87 20.34 40.00
N MET A 49 -8.16 19.55 41.05
CA MET A 49 -9.17 18.50 41.03
C MET A 49 -10.57 19.06 40.75
N ALA A 50 -11.00 20.09 41.50
CA ALA A 50 -12.31 20.71 41.31
C ALA A 50 -12.46 21.36 39.92
N LYS A 51 -11.38 21.92 39.39
CA LYS A 51 -11.32 22.45 38.03
C LYS A 51 -11.46 21.34 37.00
N MET A 52 -10.75 20.21 37.15
CA MET A 52 -10.85 19.08 36.23
C MET A 52 -12.25 18.44 36.26
N ILE A 53 -12.87 18.30 37.43
CA ILE A 53 -14.26 17.80 37.55
C ILE A 53 -15.21 18.67 36.74
N ARG A 54 -15.06 20.00 36.84
CA ARG A 54 -15.90 20.96 36.11
C ARG A 54 -15.62 20.95 34.60
N ASP A 55 -14.35 20.97 34.21
CA ASP A 55 -13.93 21.05 32.81
C ASP A 55 -14.34 19.77 32.03
N LEU A 56 -14.27 18.60 32.67
CA LEU A 56 -14.61 17.30 32.07
C LEU A 56 -16.03 16.81 32.42
N GLN A 57 -16.82 17.59 33.16
CA GLN A 57 -18.16 17.20 33.65
C GLN A 57 -18.16 15.84 34.36
N LEU A 58 -17.18 15.59 35.23
CA LEU A 58 -17.06 14.30 35.94
C LEU A 58 -18.16 14.09 37.00
N ASP A 59 -18.87 15.15 37.36
CA ASP A 59 -20.04 15.16 38.24
C ASP A 59 -21.32 14.65 37.56
N VAL A 60 -21.35 14.59 36.22
CA VAL A 60 -22.49 14.11 35.44
C VAL A 60 -22.34 12.61 35.14
N PRO A 61 -23.39 11.79 35.35
CA PRO A 61 -23.36 10.37 34.98
C PRO A 61 -22.96 10.15 33.51
N PRO A 62 -22.06 9.20 33.19
CA PRO A 62 -21.57 8.98 31.83
C PRO A 62 -22.63 8.85 30.73
N PRO A 63 -23.78 8.17 30.94
CA PRO A 63 -24.81 8.08 29.91
C PRO A 63 -25.38 9.45 29.49
N ILE A 64 -25.51 10.38 30.44
CA ILE A 64 -26.03 11.74 30.17
C ILE A 64 -24.93 12.58 29.51
N ARG A 65 -23.69 12.43 29.99
CA ARG A 65 -22.51 13.13 29.46
C ARG A 65 -22.21 12.76 28.00
N TYR A 66 -22.55 11.54 27.57
CA TYR A 66 -22.50 11.17 26.16
C TYR A 66 -23.41 12.08 25.30
N PHE A 67 -24.63 12.38 25.75
CA PHE A 67 -25.55 13.21 24.98
C PHE A 67 -25.13 14.68 24.94
N SER A 68 -24.47 15.19 25.99
CA SER A 68 -23.87 16.53 25.95
C SER A 68 -22.71 16.60 24.96
N TRP A 69 -21.86 15.58 24.92
CA TRP A 69 -20.79 15.47 23.93
C TRP A 69 -21.32 15.27 22.50
N LEU A 70 -22.31 14.39 22.30
CA LEU A 70 -22.93 14.14 20.99
C LEU A 70 -23.58 15.42 20.42
N ARG A 71 -24.12 16.29 21.29
CA ARG A 71 -24.65 17.60 20.87
C ARG A 71 -23.58 18.43 20.16
N GLY A 72 -22.31 18.39 20.58
CA GLY A 72 -21.20 19.10 19.93
C GLY A 72 -20.84 18.54 18.55
N ILE A 73 -21.03 17.23 18.32
CA ILE A 73 -20.92 16.64 16.99
C ILE A 73 -22.08 17.07 16.11
N VAL A 74 -23.30 17.00 16.65
CA VAL A 74 -24.52 17.33 15.93
C VAL A 74 -24.52 18.81 15.53
N SER A 75 -24.06 19.73 16.41
CA SER A 75 -23.90 21.15 16.07
C SER A 75 -22.94 21.38 14.90
N GLY A 76 -21.98 20.47 14.67
CA GLY A 76 -21.11 20.50 13.51
C GLY A 76 -21.83 20.43 12.16
N LEU A 77 -23.05 19.89 12.10
CA LEU A 77 -23.87 19.93 10.87
C LEU A 77 -24.28 21.35 10.47
N TRP A 78 -24.23 22.30 11.41
CA TRP A 78 -24.51 23.72 11.20
C TRP A 78 -23.24 24.60 11.16
N GLY A 79 -22.05 24.00 11.15
CA GLY A 79 -20.76 24.69 11.04
C GLY A 79 -19.97 24.81 12.34
N ASP A 80 -20.57 24.51 13.49
CA ASP A 80 -19.94 24.61 14.82
C ASP A 80 -19.60 23.22 15.37
N LEU A 81 -18.60 22.56 14.77
CA LEU A 81 -18.16 21.24 15.21
C LEU A 81 -17.33 21.35 16.49
N ASP A 82 -17.86 20.83 17.60
CA ASP A 82 -17.15 20.77 18.88
C ASP A 82 -16.99 19.31 19.32
N LEU A 83 -15.75 18.83 19.28
CA LEU A 83 -15.37 17.50 19.79
C LEU A 83 -14.88 17.55 21.24
N GLY A 84 -14.86 18.73 21.85
CA GLY A 84 -14.26 19.00 23.14
C GLY A 84 -12.77 19.33 23.04
N LEU A 85 -12.21 19.61 24.21
CA LEU A 85 -10.79 19.82 24.42
C LEU A 85 -10.15 18.56 24.99
N THR A 86 -8.86 18.39 24.70
CA THR A 86 -8.04 17.39 25.38
C THR A 86 -7.75 17.78 26.83
N THR A 87 -7.22 16.84 27.61
CA THR A 87 -6.70 17.10 28.97
C THR A 87 -5.64 18.22 28.98
N SER A 88 -4.88 18.37 27.89
CA SER A 88 -3.90 19.43 27.66
C SER A 88 -4.49 20.72 27.04
N LYS A 89 -5.82 20.82 26.91
CA LYS A 89 -6.56 21.97 26.37
C LYS A 89 -6.32 22.27 24.89
N ILE A 90 -5.91 21.28 24.13
CA ILE A 90 -5.81 21.39 22.68
C ILE A 90 -7.17 20.97 22.08
N PRO A 91 -7.71 21.68 21.07
CA PRO A 91 -8.91 21.24 20.38
C PRO A 91 -8.74 19.84 19.78
N VAL A 92 -9.66 18.92 20.13
CA VAL A 92 -9.61 17.53 19.64
C VAL A 92 -9.69 17.47 18.11
N ALA A 93 -10.49 18.37 17.50
CA ALA A 93 -10.62 18.48 16.05
C ALA A 93 -9.28 18.75 15.34
N GLU A 94 -8.40 19.55 15.94
CA GLU A 94 -7.09 19.88 15.37
C GLU A 94 -6.15 18.68 15.38
N MET A 95 -6.05 17.99 16.52
CA MET A 95 -5.21 16.79 16.65
C MET A 95 -5.64 15.70 15.68
N ILE A 96 -6.95 15.50 15.53
CA ILE A 96 -7.53 14.53 14.60
C ILE A 96 -7.27 14.94 13.14
N ALA A 97 -7.45 16.22 12.80
CA ALA A 97 -7.22 16.70 11.44
C ALA A 97 -5.77 16.47 10.97
N GLN A 98 -4.80 16.58 11.88
CA GLN A 98 -3.39 16.28 11.58
C GLN A 98 -3.13 14.77 11.46
N ALA A 99 -3.86 13.94 12.21
CA ALA A 99 -3.65 12.50 12.26
C ALA A 99 -4.35 11.71 11.13
N ILE A 100 -5.51 12.17 10.64
CA ILE A 100 -6.29 11.50 9.58
C ILE A 100 -5.45 11.22 8.32
N PRO A 101 -4.76 12.20 7.71
CA PRO A 101 -4.05 11.98 6.45
C PRO A 101 -2.96 10.93 6.56
N VAL A 102 -2.37 10.77 7.74
CA VAL A 102 -1.28 9.85 8.05
C VAL A 102 -1.79 8.41 7.98
N THR A 103 -2.79 8.08 8.80
CA THR A 103 -3.38 6.73 8.83
C THR A 103 -4.06 6.39 7.51
N VAL A 104 -4.80 7.33 6.92
CA VAL A 104 -5.49 7.11 5.64
C VAL A 104 -4.49 6.79 4.53
N ARG A 105 -3.35 7.51 4.47
CA ARG A 105 -2.29 7.22 3.50
C ARG A 105 -1.72 5.81 3.68
N LEU A 106 -1.42 5.40 4.90
CA LEU A 106 -0.95 4.05 5.19
C LEU A 106 -1.97 2.98 4.79
N VAL A 107 -3.19 3.09 5.30
CA VAL A 107 -4.25 2.10 5.05
C VAL A 107 -4.57 1.99 3.56
N ILE A 108 -4.75 3.10 2.84
CA ILE A 108 -5.07 3.07 1.40
C ILE A 108 -3.91 2.46 0.61
N THR A 109 -2.67 2.88 0.87
CA THR A 109 -1.50 2.40 0.12
C THR A 109 -1.32 0.90 0.34
N SER A 110 -1.39 0.44 1.59
CA SER A 110 -1.29 -0.98 1.93
C SER A 110 -2.44 -1.82 1.38
N THR A 111 -3.69 -1.34 1.47
CA THR A 111 -4.87 -2.03 0.92
C THR A 111 -4.70 -2.21 -0.59
N PHE A 112 -4.32 -1.15 -1.29
CA PHE A 112 -4.14 -1.17 -2.73
C PHE A 112 -3.06 -2.16 -3.15
N LEU A 113 -1.89 -2.14 -2.48
CA LEU A 113 -0.81 -3.10 -2.74
C LEU A 113 -1.23 -4.53 -2.41
N ALA A 114 -1.92 -4.75 -1.30
CA ALA A 114 -2.39 -6.07 -0.87
C ALA A 114 -3.39 -6.66 -1.87
N ILE A 115 -4.33 -5.85 -2.39
CA ILE A 115 -5.26 -6.27 -3.43
C ILE A 115 -4.49 -6.66 -4.68
N ILE A 116 -3.60 -5.79 -5.19
CA ILE A 116 -2.88 -6.06 -6.43
C ILE A 116 -2.05 -7.34 -6.31
N LEU A 117 -1.23 -7.44 -5.27
CA LEU A 117 -0.33 -8.57 -5.09
C LEU A 117 -1.10 -9.84 -4.72
N GLY A 118 -2.00 -9.76 -3.75
CA GLY A 118 -2.72 -10.91 -3.21
C GLY A 118 -3.71 -11.49 -4.21
N VAL A 119 -4.47 -10.65 -4.93
CA VAL A 119 -5.37 -11.12 -5.99
C VAL A 119 -4.57 -11.71 -7.15
N SER A 120 -3.49 -11.05 -7.58
CA SER A 120 -2.67 -11.58 -8.67
C SER A 120 -2.09 -12.95 -8.33
N VAL A 121 -1.46 -13.08 -7.15
CA VAL A 121 -0.90 -14.36 -6.69
C VAL A 121 -2.00 -15.41 -6.52
N GLY A 122 -3.13 -15.07 -5.87
CA GLY A 122 -4.24 -16.00 -5.67
C GLY A 122 -4.89 -16.50 -6.96
N MET A 123 -5.00 -15.64 -7.97
CA MET A 123 -5.50 -16.05 -9.29
C MET A 123 -4.51 -16.95 -10.01
N ILE A 124 -3.20 -16.67 -9.94
CA ILE A 124 -2.17 -17.51 -10.57
C ILE A 124 -2.07 -18.88 -9.90
N THR A 125 -2.16 -18.96 -8.56
CA THR A 125 -2.13 -20.24 -7.84
C THR A 125 -3.35 -21.10 -8.17
N ALA A 126 -4.53 -20.50 -8.32
CA ALA A 126 -5.74 -21.21 -8.77
C ALA A 126 -5.64 -21.71 -10.22
N MET A 127 -5.06 -20.93 -11.14
CA MET A 127 -4.82 -21.38 -12.53
C MET A 127 -3.82 -22.54 -12.59
N ARG A 128 -2.85 -22.59 -11.69
CA ARG A 128 -1.82 -23.62 -11.60
C ARG A 128 -2.04 -24.52 -10.39
N GLN A 129 -3.28 -24.96 -10.19
CA GLN A 129 -3.66 -25.81 -9.05
C GLN A 129 -2.77 -27.06 -8.96
N TYR A 130 -2.35 -27.43 -7.74
CA TYR A 130 -1.46 -28.55 -7.45
C TYR A 130 -0.04 -28.43 -8.03
N SER A 131 0.33 -27.28 -8.57
CA SER A 131 1.72 -27.00 -8.96
C SER A 131 2.59 -26.68 -7.74
N ARG A 132 3.90 -26.76 -7.91
CA ARG A 132 4.87 -26.32 -6.87
C ARG A 132 4.64 -24.86 -6.47
N PHE A 133 4.30 -24.02 -7.44
CA PHE A 133 3.96 -22.62 -7.20
C PHE A 133 2.75 -22.49 -6.26
N ASP A 134 1.70 -23.28 -6.48
CA ASP A 134 0.50 -23.31 -5.62
C ASP A 134 0.87 -23.69 -4.18
N TYR A 135 1.63 -24.78 -3.98
CA TYR A 135 2.05 -25.21 -2.63
C TYR A 135 2.92 -24.17 -1.92
N VAL A 136 3.92 -23.60 -2.60
CA VAL A 136 4.81 -22.59 -2.02
C VAL A 136 4.05 -21.33 -1.63
N MET A 137 3.22 -20.79 -2.53
CA MET A 137 2.45 -19.58 -2.23
C MET A 137 1.39 -19.81 -1.16
N THR A 138 0.76 -20.98 -1.15
CA THR A 138 -0.19 -21.37 -0.11
C THR A 138 0.49 -21.44 1.25
N PHE A 139 1.68 -22.06 1.34
CA PHE A 139 2.48 -22.11 2.56
C PHE A 139 2.88 -20.70 3.05
N ILE A 140 3.43 -19.87 2.17
CA ILE A 140 3.81 -18.48 2.50
C ILE A 140 2.60 -17.69 2.97
N SER A 141 1.46 -17.82 2.30
CA SER A 141 0.23 -17.12 2.68
C SER A 141 -0.26 -17.57 4.06
N PHE A 142 -0.24 -18.87 4.37
CA PHE A 142 -0.61 -19.35 5.70
C PHE A 142 0.38 -18.92 6.79
N LEU A 143 1.68 -18.89 6.49
CA LEU A 143 2.69 -18.36 7.40
C LEU A 143 2.38 -16.90 7.72
N LEU A 144 2.25 -16.04 6.71
CA LEU A 144 1.94 -14.61 6.88
C LEU A 144 0.62 -14.38 7.61
N PHE A 145 -0.41 -15.17 7.31
CA PHE A 145 -1.71 -15.09 8.00
C PHE A 145 -1.62 -15.41 9.50
N SER A 146 -0.65 -16.23 9.90
CA SER A 146 -0.49 -16.69 11.29
C SER A 146 0.41 -15.78 12.13
N LEU A 147 1.09 -14.81 11.51
CA LEU A 147 2.03 -13.93 12.20
C LEU A 147 1.31 -12.68 12.75
N PRO A 148 1.48 -12.36 14.04
CA PRO A 148 0.96 -11.12 14.60
C PRO A 148 1.60 -9.87 13.97
N ILE A 149 0.80 -8.81 13.77
CA ILE A 149 1.27 -7.57 13.13
C ILE A 149 2.44 -6.90 13.85
N PHE A 150 2.39 -6.82 15.18
CA PHE A 150 3.46 -6.20 15.96
C PHE A 150 4.78 -6.95 15.75
N TRP A 151 4.73 -8.28 15.65
CA TRP A 151 5.92 -9.11 15.47
C TRP A 151 6.55 -8.85 14.10
N VAL A 152 5.74 -8.85 13.03
CA VAL A 152 6.20 -8.52 11.68
C VAL A 152 6.78 -7.11 11.61
N ALA A 153 6.09 -6.12 12.19
CA ALA A 153 6.55 -4.73 12.21
C ALA A 153 7.89 -4.58 12.95
N VAL A 154 8.05 -5.23 14.10
CA VAL A 154 9.30 -5.21 14.88
C VAL A 154 10.43 -5.91 14.11
N LEU A 155 10.18 -7.05 13.46
CA LEU A 155 11.19 -7.71 12.64
C LEU A 155 11.61 -6.88 11.43
N LEU A 156 10.65 -6.21 10.77
CA LEU A 156 10.96 -5.30 9.67
C LEU A 156 11.82 -4.13 10.17
N LYS A 157 11.49 -3.56 11.33
CA LYS A 157 12.31 -2.50 11.94
C LYS A 157 13.73 -2.98 12.27
N GLU A 158 13.87 -4.15 12.88
CA GLU A 158 15.16 -4.72 13.26
C GLU A 158 16.03 -5.06 12.04
N PHE A 159 15.52 -5.87 11.12
CA PHE A 159 16.33 -6.39 10.01
C PHE A 159 16.41 -5.44 8.82
N MET A 160 15.33 -4.73 8.48
CA MET A 160 15.26 -3.91 7.27
C MET A 160 15.57 -2.43 7.51
N ALA A 161 15.53 -1.94 8.75
CA ALA A 161 16.00 -0.60 9.09
C ALA A 161 17.33 -0.63 9.84
N ILE A 162 17.36 -1.19 11.06
CA ILE A 162 18.53 -1.09 11.94
C ILE A 162 19.74 -1.83 11.32
N GLN A 163 19.64 -3.14 11.11
CA GLN A 163 20.75 -3.92 10.56
C GLN A 163 21.10 -3.54 9.12
N PHE A 164 20.11 -3.13 8.32
CA PHE A 164 20.36 -2.65 6.97
C PHE A 164 21.14 -1.34 6.97
N ASN A 165 20.80 -0.38 7.83
CA ASN A 165 21.57 0.85 7.97
C ASN A 165 22.99 0.58 8.47
N ASP A 166 23.18 -0.37 9.39
CA ASP A 166 24.51 -0.76 9.86
C ASP A 166 25.34 -1.41 8.73
N PHE A 167 24.69 -2.19 7.87
CA PHE A 167 25.31 -2.72 6.65
C PHE A 167 25.71 -1.61 5.66
N LEU A 168 24.97 -0.49 5.60
CA LEU A 168 25.30 0.60 4.68
C LEU A 168 26.59 1.36 5.06
N GLU A 169 27.10 1.21 6.29
CA GLU A 169 28.37 1.80 6.69
C GLU A 169 29.56 1.18 5.93
N ASP A 170 29.55 -0.14 5.73
CA ASP A 170 30.49 -0.87 4.88
C ASP A 170 29.76 -1.93 4.05
N PRO A 171 29.19 -1.56 2.88
CA PRO A 171 28.25 -2.39 2.14
C PRO A 171 28.93 -3.47 1.29
N VAL A 172 29.77 -4.28 1.92
CA VAL A 172 30.44 -5.43 1.33
C VAL A 172 29.68 -6.69 1.67
N ILE A 173 29.15 -7.38 0.66
CA ILE A 173 28.45 -8.64 0.85
C ILE A 173 29.49 -9.77 0.83
N PRO A 174 29.61 -10.56 1.92
CA PRO A 174 30.54 -11.68 1.94
C PRO A 174 30.23 -12.70 0.82
N PRO A 175 31.23 -13.29 0.15
CA PRO A 175 31.00 -14.24 -0.95
C PRO A 175 30.12 -15.43 -0.57
N GLN A 176 30.19 -15.87 0.68
CA GLN A 176 29.34 -16.92 1.24
C GLN A 176 27.86 -16.50 1.26
N VAL A 177 27.58 -15.26 1.64
CA VAL A 177 26.23 -14.70 1.65
C VAL A 177 25.71 -14.54 0.22
N ILE A 178 26.55 -14.09 -0.72
CA ILE A 178 26.19 -14.02 -2.15
C ILE A 178 25.78 -15.41 -2.66
N LEU A 179 26.57 -16.45 -2.38
CA LEU A 179 26.28 -17.81 -2.82
C LEU A 179 24.96 -18.32 -2.23
N VAL A 180 24.77 -18.18 -0.92
CA VAL A 180 23.56 -18.64 -0.23
C VAL A 180 22.33 -17.87 -0.73
N ALA A 181 22.40 -16.54 -0.80
CA ALA A 181 21.31 -15.69 -1.28
C ALA A 181 20.96 -16.01 -2.74
N ALA A 182 21.96 -16.21 -3.60
CA ALA A 182 21.77 -16.61 -5.00
C ALA A 182 21.07 -17.97 -5.13
N LEU A 183 21.47 -18.97 -4.34
CA LEU A 183 20.85 -20.29 -4.34
C LEU A 183 19.40 -20.23 -3.83
N ILE A 184 19.15 -19.47 -2.76
CA ILE A 184 17.79 -19.24 -2.24
C ILE A 184 16.94 -18.55 -3.31
N PHE A 185 17.45 -17.49 -3.93
CA PHE A 185 16.75 -16.79 -5.02
C PHE A 185 16.45 -17.74 -6.18
N GLY A 186 17.43 -18.55 -6.59
CA GLY A 186 17.24 -19.55 -7.64
C GLY A 186 16.17 -20.57 -7.30
N LEU A 187 16.14 -21.06 -6.06
CA LEU A 187 15.10 -21.97 -5.55
C LEU A 187 13.72 -21.33 -5.56
N VAL A 188 13.63 -20.07 -5.13
CA VAL A 188 12.39 -19.29 -5.13
C VAL A 188 11.88 -19.15 -6.57
N ILE A 189 12.71 -18.65 -7.50
CA ILE A 189 12.34 -18.49 -8.92
C ILE A 189 11.96 -19.82 -9.57
N ALA A 190 12.66 -20.91 -9.27
CA ALA A 190 12.30 -22.22 -9.77
C ALA A 190 10.95 -22.71 -9.23
N GLY A 191 10.58 -22.31 -8.00
CA GLY A 191 9.25 -22.48 -7.44
C GLY A 191 8.16 -21.74 -8.25
N PHE A 192 8.46 -20.56 -8.78
CA PHE A 192 7.56 -19.77 -9.64
C PHE A 192 7.42 -20.31 -11.07
N VAL A 193 8.52 -20.72 -11.70
CA VAL A 193 8.54 -21.09 -13.13
C VAL A 193 7.84 -22.44 -13.38
N GLY A 194 7.95 -23.40 -12.44
CA GLY A 194 7.37 -24.74 -12.60
C GLY A 194 8.02 -25.57 -13.72
N GLY A 195 7.46 -26.74 -14.03
CA GLY A 195 7.91 -27.60 -15.14
C GLY A 195 8.54 -28.94 -14.72
N THR A 196 9.28 -29.58 -15.62
CA THR A 196 9.97 -30.86 -15.39
C THR A 196 11.09 -30.73 -14.37
N ARG A 197 11.56 -31.85 -13.80
CA ARG A 197 12.70 -31.84 -12.87
C ARG A 197 13.96 -31.20 -13.49
N ALA A 198 14.22 -31.48 -14.77
CA ALA A 198 15.35 -30.89 -15.49
C ALA A 198 15.21 -29.37 -15.62
N ASN A 199 14.02 -28.87 -15.99
CA ASN A 199 13.76 -27.42 -16.07
C ASN A 199 13.86 -26.76 -14.70
N PHE A 200 13.44 -27.44 -13.64
CA PHE A 200 13.55 -26.91 -12.28
C PHE A 200 15.01 -26.67 -11.89
N PHE A 201 15.88 -27.66 -12.06
CA PHE A 201 17.30 -27.51 -11.72
C PHE A 201 18.04 -26.52 -12.65
N SER A 202 17.69 -26.47 -13.93
CA SER A 202 18.28 -25.50 -14.85
C SER A 202 17.86 -24.06 -14.50
N VAL A 203 16.61 -23.84 -14.08
CA VAL A 203 16.13 -22.54 -13.59
C VAL A 203 16.82 -22.16 -12.29
N ILE A 204 17.01 -23.09 -11.34
CA ILE A 204 17.79 -22.81 -10.13
C ILE A 204 19.19 -22.35 -10.50
N ALA A 205 19.90 -23.13 -11.32
CA ALA A 205 21.28 -22.82 -11.69
C ALA A 205 21.37 -21.47 -12.42
N GLY A 206 20.50 -21.23 -13.42
CA GLY A 206 20.49 -19.99 -14.18
C GLY A 206 20.15 -18.77 -13.33
N ALA A 207 19.09 -18.86 -12.51
CA ALA A 207 18.67 -17.76 -11.63
C ALA A 207 19.67 -17.51 -10.50
N ALA A 208 20.31 -18.54 -9.96
CA ALA A 208 21.36 -18.39 -8.96
C ALA A 208 22.62 -17.75 -9.57
N VAL A 209 23.07 -18.19 -10.75
CA VAL A 209 24.20 -17.54 -11.44
C VAL A 209 23.89 -16.07 -11.71
N PHE A 210 22.68 -15.78 -12.20
CA PHE A 210 22.25 -14.40 -12.43
C PHE A 210 22.24 -13.56 -11.15
N ALA A 211 21.58 -14.05 -10.09
CA ALA A 211 21.52 -13.34 -8.81
C ALA A 211 22.89 -13.16 -8.16
N GLY A 212 23.75 -14.18 -8.22
CA GLY A 212 25.11 -14.11 -7.73
C GLY A 212 25.94 -13.08 -8.49
N ALA A 213 25.81 -13.02 -9.81
CA ALA A 213 26.48 -12.01 -10.64
C ALA A 213 25.98 -10.59 -10.32
N VAL A 214 24.66 -10.41 -10.15
CA VAL A 214 24.06 -9.12 -9.77
C VAL A 214 24.54 -8.70 -8.38
N LEU A 215 24.48 -9.58 -7.38
CA LEU A 215 24.93 -9.26 -6.02
C LEU A 215 26.43 -8.97 -5.96
N ALA A 216 27.26 -9.71 -6.70
CA ALA A 216 28.70 -9.44 -6.80
C ALA A 216 28.98 -8.10 -7.50
N PHE A 217 28.22 -7.77 -8.54
CA PHE A 217 28.29 -6.47 -9.20
C PHE A 217 27.89 -5.32 -8.26
N VAL A 218 26.75 -5.44 -7.59
CA VAL A 218 26.24 -4.45 -6.64
C VAL A 218 27.22 -4.24 -5.48
N SER A 219 27.78 -5.33 -4.93
CA SER A 219 28.77 -5.26 -3.85
C SER A 219 30.11 -4.66 -4.28
N SER A 220 30.58 -4.93 -5.51
CA SER A 220 31.86 -4.39 -6.01
C SER A 220 31.77 -2.94 -6.51
N SER A 221 30.60 -2.54 -7.02
CA SER A 221 30.36 -1.19 -7.53
C SER A 221 29.95 -0.17 -6.46
N LYS A 222 29.86 -0.58 -5.18
CA LYS A 222 29.33 0.25 -4.08
C LYS A 222 27.94 0.83 -4.36
N TRP A 223 27.13 0.11 -5.14
CA TRP A 223 25.82 0.57 -5.61
C TRP A 223 24.86 0.91 -4.46
N PHE A 224 25.05 0.33 -3.26
CA PHE A 224 24.24 0.68 -2.09
C PHE A 224 24.43 2.12 -1.59
N LEU A 225 25.59 2.73 -1.82
CA LEU A 225 25.87 4.11 -1.43
C LEU A 225 25.40 5.10 -2.50
N GLU A 226 25.62 4.74 -3.77
CA GLU A 226 25.30 5.57 -4.93
C GLU A 226 24.43 4.78 -5.92
N PRO A 227 23.18 4.48 -5.57
CA PRO A 227 22.33 3.66 -6.41
C PRO A 227 21.99 4.39 -7.70
N SER A 228 22.16 3.70 -8.83
CA SER A 228 21.67 4.15 -10.12
C SER A 228 21.39 2.96 -11.03
N LEU A 229 20.31 3.03 -11.80
CA LEU A 229 20.04 2.12 -12.92
C LEU A 229 20.86 2.54 -14.14
N GLY A 230 20.99 3.85 -14.35
CA GLY A 230 21.64 4.44 -15.52
C GLY A 230 20.98 4.00 -16.83
N ILE A 231 21.63 4.34 -17.95
CA ILE A 231 21.06 4.04 -19.28
C ILE A 231 20.95 2.54 -19.54
N PHE A 232 21.89 1.73 -19.05
CA PHE A 232 21.89 0.28 -19.27
C PHE A 232 20.77 -0.42 -18.50
N GLY A 233 20.57 -0.07 -17.22
CA GLY A 233 19.49 -0.62 -16.42
C GLY A 233 18.12 -0.22 -16.97
N ILE A 234 17.96 1.05 -17.40
CA ILE A 234 16.73 1.53 -18.01
C ILE A 234 16.47 0.85 -19.36
N PHE A 235 17.49 0.68 -20.20
CA PHE A 235 17.36 -0.02 -21.48
C PHE A 235 16.92 -1.48 -21.27
N PHE A 236 17.56 -2.19 -20.34
CA PHE A 236 17.21 -3.56 -19.99
C PHE A 236 15.75 -3.67 -19.51
N LEU A 237 15.36 -2.85 -18.53
CA LEU A 237 14.00 -2.85 -17.98
C LEU A 237 12.96 -2.43 -19.02
N ALA A 238 13.27 -1.47 -19.90
CA ALA A 238 12.38 -1.06 -20.96
C ALA A 238 12.12 -2.20 -21.97
N LEU A 239 13.15 -2.98 -22.33
CA LEU A 239 13.00 -4.16 -23.18
C LEU A 239 12.18 -5.25 -22.48
N THR A 240 12.42 -5.51 -21.19
CA THR A 240 11.63 -6.47 -20.41
C THR A 240 10.16 -6.06 -20.36
N ASN A 241 9.88 -4.78 -20.08
CA ASN A 241 8.54 -4.23 -20.07
C ASN A 241 7.86 -4.34 -21.44
N ALA A 242 8.59 -4.09 -22.53
CA ALA A 242 8.08 -4.31 -23.88
C ALA A 242 7.69 -5.78 -24.12
N ALA A 243 8.54 -6.73 -23.75
CA ALA A 243 8.26 -8.15 -23.92
C ALA A 243 7.00 -8.58 -23.17
N ILE A 244 6.81 -8.09 -21.93
CA ILE A 244 5.59 -8.33 -21.14
C ILE A 244 4.36 -7.78 -21.87
N VAL A 245 4.39 -6.53 -22.32
CA VAL A 245 3.27 -5.89 -23.01
C VAL A 245 2.93 -6.60 -24.32
N ILE A 246 3.93 -6.96 -25.11
CA ILE A 246 3.75 -7.69 -26.37
C ILE A 246 3.07 -9.04 -26.11
N GLN A 247 3.57 -9.81 -25.14
CA GLN A 247 3.01 -11.12 -24.79
C GLN A 247 1.55 -10.99 -24.30
N LEU A 248 1.23 -9.92 -23.57
CA LEU A 248 -0.11 -9.68 -23.08
C LEU A 248 -1.09 -9.27 -24.19
N ILE A 249 -0.66 -8.50 -25.20
CA ILE A 249 -1.58 -7.93 -26.20
C ILE A 249 -1.61 -8.73 -27.49
N SER A 250 -0.46 -8.95 -28.13
CA SER A 250 -0.39 -9.56 -29.48
C SER A 250 0.24 -10.94 -29.51
N GLY A 251 0.85 -11.37 -28.41
CA GLY A 251 1.74 -12.54 -28.40
C GLY A 251 3.10 -12.23 -29.04
N LEU A 252 4.11 -13.01 -28.66
CA LEU A 252 5.49 -12.84 -29.18
C LEU A 252 5.65 -13.26 -30.65
N ASP A 253 4.71 -14.01 -31.22
CA ASP A 253 4.78 -14.44 -32.63
C ASP A 253 4.50 -13.29 -33.62
N ASN A 254 3.87 -12.21 -33.16
CA ASN A 254 3.48 -11.10 -34.01
C ASN A 254 4.68 -10.16 -34.29
N LYS A 255 5.32 -10.33 -35.45
CA LYS A 255 6.48 -9.51 -35.89
C LYS A 255 6.24 -8.01 -35.85
N LYS A 256 5.03 -7.54 -36.20
CA LYS A 256 4.68 -6.11 -36.14
C LYS A 256 4.52 -5.63 -34.69
N GLY A 257 3.94 -6.47 -33.83
CA GLY A 257 3.85 -6.23 -32.39
C GLY A 257 5.24 -6.11 -31.73
N LEU A 258 6.17 -7.01 -32.09
CA LEU A 258 7.56 -6.95 -31.65
C LEU A 258 8.23 -5.62 -32.03
N ARG A 259 8.08 -5.18 -33.28
CA ARG A 259 8.61 -3.88 -33.74
C ARG A 259 7.99 -2.70 -32.97
N ALA A 260 6.70 -2.78 -32.63
CA ALA A 260 6.01 -1.72 -31.88
C ALA A 260 6.48 -1.61 -30.44
N GLY A 261 6.51 -2.72 -29.71
CA GLY A 261 6.97 -2.72 -28.33
C GLY A 261 8.46 -2.41 -28.23
N PHE A 262 9.33 -3.19 -28.89
CA PHE A 262 10.77 -2.97 -28.77
C PHE A 262 11.24 -1.65 -29.39
N GLY A 263 10.63 -1.21 -30.51
CA GLY A 263 10.90 0.11 -31.06
C GLY A 263 10.57 1.23 -30.07
N THR A 264 9.44 1.10 -29.35
CA THR A 264 9.08 2.05 -28.28
C THR A 264 10.05 2.00 -27.11
N ALA A 265 10.43 0.81 -26.63
CA ALA A 265 11.39 0.68 -25.53
C ALA A 265 12.76 1.29 -25.85
N ILE A 266 13.27 1.03 -27.06
CA ILE A 266 14.53 1.62 -27.52
C ILE A 266 14.41 3.14 -27.60
N ALA A 267 13.31 3.66 -28.15
CA ALA A 267 13.09 5.11 -28.22
C ALA A 267 13.02 5.77 -26.83
N VAL A 268 12.30 5.16 -25.88
CA VAL A 268 12.23 5.65 -24.50
C VAL A 268 13.61 5.63 -23.82
N ALA A 269 14.41 4.58 -24.06
CA ALA A 269 15.78 4.51 -23.52
C ALA A 269 16.72 5.55 -24.16
N ILE A 270 16.57 5.86 -25.45
CA ILE A 270 17.31 6.96 -26.10
C ILE A 270 16.90 8.31 -25.52
N LEU A 271 15.62 8.50 -25.24
CA LEU A 271 15.07 9.71 -24.63
C LEU A 271 15.47 9.88 -23.16
N TYR A 272 16.17 8.92 -22.55
CA TYR A 272 16.58 8.97 -21.15
C TYR A 272 17.24 10.30 -20.75
N TYR A 273 18.34 10.71 -21.40
CA TYR A 273 19.05 11.93 -21.05
C TYR A 273 18.22 13.21 -21.30
N PRO A 274 17.56 13.39 -22.46
CA PRO A 274 16.65 14.51 -22.66
C PRO A 274 15.55 14.61 -21.60
N LEU A 275 14.94 13.49 -21.22
CA LEU A 275 13.86 13.48 -20.21
C LEU A 275 14.35 13.91 -18.83
N GLN A 276 15.63 13.74 -18.49
CA GLN A 276 16.19 14.23 -17.23
C GLN A 276 16.16 15.75 -17.11
N THR A 277 16.25 16.47 -18.23
CA THR A 277 16.19 17.95 -18.23
C THR A 277 14.83 18.48 -17.80
N LEU A 278 13.78 17.67 -17.94
CA LEU A 278 12.43 18.00 -17.47
C LEU A 278 12.25 17.77 -15.96
N MET A 279 13.24 17.16 -15.30
CA MET A 279 13.19 16.74 -13.90
C MET A 279 14.26 17.46 -13.02
N PRO A 280 14.31 18.81 -13.01
CA PRO A 280 15.22 19.55 -12.13
C PRO A 280 14.88 19.35 -10.64
N ALA A 281 15.69 19.88 -9.74
CA ALA A 281 15.47 19.79 -8.28
C ALA A 281 14.14 20.44 -7.85
N ASN A 282 13.80 21.60 -8.44
CA ASN A 282 12.53 22.30 -8.22
C ASN A 282 11.36 21.75 -9.07
N ALA A 283 11.43 20.48 -9.48
CA ALA A 283 10.36 19.83 -10.22
C ALA A 283 9.06 19.82 -9.39
N SER A 284 7.94 19.70 -10.09
CA SER A 284 6.65 19.46 -9.46
C SER A 284 6.04 18.16 -9.99
N PHE A 285 4.91 17.75 -9.41
CA PHE A 285 4.11 16.64 -9.95
C PHE A 285 3.78 16.81 -11.45
N LEU A 286 3.64 18.06 -11.93
CA LEU A 286 3.37 18.34 -13.36
C LEU A 286 4.54 17.97 -14.26
N ASN A 287 5.78 18.10 -13.79
CA ASN A 287 6.97 17.70 -14.54
C ASN A 287 7.02 16.19 -14.74
N VAL A 288 6.68 15.43 -13.70
CA VAL A 288 6.56 13.97 -13.78
C VAL A 288 5.48 13.60 -14.79
N LEU A 289 4.33 14.26 -14.74
CA LEU A 289 3.25 14.05 -15.71
C LEU A 289 3.69 14.39 -17.15
N ALA A 290 4.47 15.46 -17.34
CA ALA A 290 5.03 15.81 -18.65
C ALA A 290 5.95 14.72 -19.20
N VAL A 291 6.80 14.10 -18.37
CA VAL A 291 7.64 12.96 -18.77
C VAL A 291 6.77 11.79 -19.26
N PHE A 292 5.70 11.45 -18.55
CA PHE A 292 4.74 10.42 -19.00
C PHE A 292 4.08 10.79 -20.32
N VAL A 293 3.68 12.05 -20.50
CA VAL A 293 3.05 12.51 -21.74
C VAL A 293 4.01 12.38 -22.92
N VAL A 294 5.27 12.80 -22.76
CA VAL A 294 6.29 12.72 -23.82
C VAL A 294 6.54 11.26 -24.21
N THR A 295 6.79 10.37 -23.23
CA THR A 295 7.07 8.96 -23.53
C THR A 295 5.88 8.25 -24.16
N ILE A 296 4.65 8.49 -23.66
CA ILE A 296 3.42 7.94 -24.22
C ILE A 296 3.21 8.44 -25.65
N ALA A 297 3.43 9.74 -25.91
CA ALA A 297 3.33 10.29 -27.25
C ALA A 297 4.33 9.63 -28.22
N THR A 298 5.57 9.38 -27.78
CA THR A 298 6.56 8.61 -28.56
C THR A 298 6.07 7.19 -28.85
N GLY A 299 5.50 6.49 -27.86
CA GLY A 299 4.93 5.15 -28.05
C GLY A 299 3.75 5.12 -29.01
N VAL A 300 2.84 6.11 -28.92
CA VAL A 300 1.73 6.27 -29.87
C VAL A 300 2.26 6.50 -31.28
N ALA A 301 3.22 7.41 -31.45
CA ALA A 301 3.80 7.72 -32.75
C ALA A 301 4.42 6.48 -33.40
N ILE A 302 5.26 5.74 -32.66
CA ILE A 302 5.88 4.50 -33.15
C ILE A 302 4.81 3.47 -33.53
N GLY A 303 3.83 3.25 -32.66
CA GLY A 303 2.73 2.33 -32.93
C GLY A 303 1.88 2.73 -34.15
N TYR A 304 1.71 4.04 -34.40
CA TYR A 304 0.96 4.57 -35.53
C TYR A 304 1.67 4.33 -36.87
N PHE A 305 3.00 4.48 -36.93
CA PHE A 305 3.77 4.35 -38.18
C PHE A 305 4.11 2.90 -38.58
N ILE A 306 3.92 1.92 -37.71
CA ILE A 306 4.33 0.52 -37.98
C ILE A 306 3.45 -0.20 -38.99
N SER A 307 2.14 0.04 -38.96
CA SER A 307 1.19 -0.64 -39.85
C SER A 307 0.04 0.29 -40.19
N PRO A 308 -0.32 0.44 -41.48
CA PRO A 308 -1.51 1.19 -41.87
C PRO A 308 -2.80 0.47 -41.46
N ILE A 309 -2.76 -0.85 -41.30
CA ILE A 309 -3.88 -1.71 -40.87
C ILE A 309 -3.76 -2.00 -39.37
N ASP A 310 -4.88 -1.96 -38.65
CA ASP A 310 -5.00 -2.23 -37.20
C ASP A 310 -4.16 -1.35 -36.28
N ARG A 311 -3.98 -0.07 -36.64
CA ARG A 311 -3.20 0.92 -35.87
C ARG A 311 -3.52 0.93 -34.38
N ARG A 312 -4.77 0.73 -33.99
CA ARG A 312 -5.20 0.75 -32.58
C ARG A 312 -4.48 -0.32 -31.73
N VAL A 313 -4.18 -1.49 -32.30
CA VAL A 313 -3.50 -2.56 -31.55
C VAL A 313 -2.05 -2.17 -31.29
N TYR A 314 -1.34 -1.71 -32.31
CA TYR A 314 0.06 -1.33 -32.20
C TYR A 314 0.28 -0.04 -31.40
N MET A 315 -0.63 0.95 -31.52
CA MET A 315 -0.62 2.13 -30.66
C MET A 315 -0.83 1.75 -29.20
N ARG A 316 -1.71 0.79 -28.87
CA ARG A 316 -1.85 0.30 -27.49
C ARG A 316 -0.58 -0.35 -26.97
N ILE A 317 0.07 -1.19 -27.78
CA ILE A 317 1.37 -1.79 -27.43
C ILE A 317 2.38 -0.67 -27.12
N GLY A 318 2.52 0.32 -28.00
CA GLY A 318 3.40 1.47 -27.78
C GLY A 318 3.06 2.25 -26.50
N VAL A 319 1.78 2.57 -26.27
CA VAL A 319 1.33 3.28 -25.06
C VAL A 319 1.68 2.52 -23.78
N PHE A 320 1.34 1.24 -23.70
CA PHE A 320 1.59 0.44 -22.49
C PHE A 320 3.09 0.19 -22.29
N THR A 321 3.85 -0.04 -23.36
CA THR A 321 5.31 -0.15 -23.27
C THR A 321 5.92 1.16 -22.78
N ALA A 322 5.53 2.31 -23.33
CA ALA A 322 6.03 3.61 -22.90
C ALA A 322 5.68 3.90 -21.43
N LEU A 323 4.44 3.65 -21.02
CA LEU A 323 3.98 3.86 -19.65
C LEU A 323 4.80 3.04 -18.65
N LEU A 324 4.98 1.74 -18.90
CA LEU A 324 5.76 0.88 -18.01
C LEU A 324 7.26 1.22 -18.04
N SER A 325 7.82 1.55 -19.19
CA SER A 325 9.23 1.93 -19.33
C SER A 325 9.56 3.31 -18.78
N THR A 326 8.56 4.15 -18.52
CA THR A 326 8.75 5.45 -17.84
C THR A 326 8.99 5.28 -16.34
N LEU A 327 8.39 4.26 -15.71
CA LEU A 327 8.54 4.02 -14.27
C LEU A 327 10.01 3.85 -13.84
N PRO A 328 10.84 3.01 -14.49
CA PRO A 328 12.27 2.94 -14.19
C PRO A 328 13.02 4.26 -14.32
N ILE A 329 12.62 5.16 -15.23
CA ILE A 329 13.26 6.47 -15.41
C ILE A 329 12.99 7.36 -14.19
N ILE A 330 11.76 7.37 -13.68
CA ILE A 330 11.39 8.12 -12.49
C ILE A 330 12.08 7.54 -11.25
N VAL A 331 12.11 6.21 -11.13
CA VAL A 331 12.82 5.53 -10.03
C VAL A 331 14.32 5.86 -10.06
N ASP A 332 14.95 5.79 -11.23
CA ASP A 332 16.37 6.14 -11.38
C ASP A 332 16.65 7.61 -11.03
N ARG A 333 15.72 8.52 -11.28
CA ARG A 333 15.85 9.93 -10.86
C ARG A 333 15.89 10.04 -9.32
N PHE A 334 15.03 9.31 -8.63
CA PHE A 334 15.07 9.22 -7.16
C PHE A 334 16.36 8.57 -6.66
N LEU A 335 16.79 7.46 -7.27
CA LEU A 335 18.02 6.78 -6.85
C LEU A 335 19.26 7.68 -6.98
N ARG A 336 19.32 8.53 -8.01
CA ARG A 336 20.45 9.47 -8.19
C ARG A 336 20.54 10.55 -7.11
N GLU A 337 19.44 10.88 -6.45
CA GLU A 337 19.40 11.87 -5.34
C GLU A 337 19.59 11.18 -3.98
N PHE A 338 19.64 9.85 -3.95
CA PHE A 338 19.77 9.06 -2.73
C PHE A 338 21.08 9.31 -1.99
N ALA A 339 22.18 9.47 -2.72
CA ALA A 339 23.48 9.74 -2.12
C ALA A 339 23.49 11.11 -1.41
N GLU A 340 22.87 12.13 -2.02
CA GLU A 340 22.73 13.46 -1.41
C GLU A 340 21.82 13.43 -0.19
N TYR A 341 20.69 12.73 -0.28
CA TYR A 341 19.78 12.51 0.86
C TYR A 341 20.47 11.81 2.03
N THR A 342 21.21 10.72 1.75
CA THR A 342 21.85 9.89 2.78
C THR A 342 22.99 10.61 3.50
N ASN A 343 23.75 11.42 2.76
CA ASN A 343 24.89 12.17 3.29
C ASN A 343 24.50 13.50 3.93
N SER A 344 23.22 13.85 3.95
CA SER A 344 22.75 15.04 4.66
C SER A 344 22.92 14.91 6.18
N ASP A 345 23.16 16.04 6.85
CA ASP A 345 23.35 16.08 8.31
C ASP A 345 22.16 15.49 9.09
N ALA A 346 20.95 15.59 8.53
CA ALA A 346 19.72 15.06 9.12
C ALA A 346 19.65 13.53 9.09
N ILE A 347 20.17 12.89 8.04
CA ILE A 347 20.11 11.43 7.85
C ILE A 347 21.37 10.75 8.38
N ASN A 348 22.52 11.42 8.28
CA ASN A 348 23.80 10.99 8.84
C ASN A 348 24.16 9.54 8.51
N GLY A 349 24.04 9.16 7.23
CA GLY A 349 24.41 7.82 6.74
C GLY A 349 23.41 6.70 7.05
N ARG A 350 22.26 6.99 7.68
CA ARG A 350 21.25 5.97 8.04
C ARG A 350 19.90 6.24 7.38
N PRO A 351 19.78 5.98 6.06
CA PRO A 351 18.65 6.46 5.25
C PRO A 351 17.31 5.79 5.56
N VAL A 352 17.30 4.56 6.10
CA VAL A 352 16.05 3.86 6.43
C VAL A 352 15.58 4.28 7.83
N PRO A 353 14.44 4.98 7.95
CA PRO A 353 13.99 5.54 9.20
C PRO A 353 13.40 4.46 10.11
N THR A 354 13.63 4.64 11.41
CA THR A 354 13.07 3.78 12.46
C THR A 354 11.93 4.44 13.23
N LEU A 355 11.77 5.75 13.06
CA LEU A 355 10.86 6.61 13.82
C LEU A 355 10.30 7.70 12.90
N GLY A 356 9.05 8.09 13.13
CA GLY A 356 8.44 9.24 12.47
C GLY A 356 7.96 8.96 11.05
N GLN A 357 7.35 10.00 10.45
CA GLN A 357 6.76 9.98 9.10
C GLN A 357 7.56 10.80 8.07
N GLY A 358 8.62 11.45 8.52
CA GLY A 358 9.51 12.32 7.78
C GLY A 358 10.58 12.88 8.72
N ASN A 359 11.66 13.41 8.14
CA ASN A 359 12.74 14.01 8.91
C ASN A 359 12.53 15.53 9.08
N ASP A 360 12.20 15.95 10.30
CA ASP A 360 12.01 17.37 10.65
C ASP A 360 13.32 18.19 10.63
N GLN A 361 14.48 17.53 10.51
CA GLN A 361 15.81 18.14 10.51
C GLN A 361 16.34 18.51 9.12
N LEU A 362 15.61 18.17 8.05
CA LEU A 362 15.99 18.54 6.69
C LEU A 362 15.97 20.06 6.52
N THR A 363 16.94 20.59 5.77
CA THR A 363 17.02 22.04 5.51
C THR A 363 15.89 22.51 4.60
N GLU A 364 15.55 23.80 4.64
CA GLU A 364 14.51 24.36 3.75
C GLU A 364 14.82 24.14 2.26
N GLU A 365 16.10 24.17 1.87
CA GLU A 365 16.55 23.89 0.51
C GLU A 365 16.25 22.42 0.13
N GLN A 366 16.57 21.47 1.01
CA GLN A 366 16.31 20.04 0.79
C GLN A 366 14.81 19.74 0.72
N LEU A 367 14.00 20.39 1.56
CA LEU A 367 12.55 20.27 1.54
C LEU A 367 11.95 20.87 0.25
N SER A 368 12.57 21.91 -0.30
CA SER A 368 12.17 22.49 -1.59
C SER A 368 12.53 21.61 -2.79
N ASN A 369 13.53 20.73 -2.65
CA ASN A 369 13.86 19.72 -3.67
C ASN A 369 12.79 18.61 -3.66
N TYR A 370 12.08 18.49 -4.77
CA TYR A 370 10.99 17.53 -4.93
C TYR A 370 11.45 16.07 -4.81
N TRP A 371 12.66 15.78 -5.27
CA TRP A 371 13.19 14.42 -5.27
C TRP A 371 13.68 14.02 -3.88
N ILE A 372 14.32 14.93 -3.15
CA ILE A 372 14.78 14.69 -1.78
C ILE A 372 13.59 14.57 -0.83
N SER A 373 12.64 15.51 -0.83
CA SER A 373 11.44 15.39 0.01
C SER A 373 10.58 14.18 -0.38
N GLY A 374 10.52 13.85 -1.67
CA GLY A 374 9.85 12.65 -2.16
C GLY A 374 10.53 11.35 -1.70
N LEU A 375 11.88 11.31 -1.66
CA LEU A 375 12.64 10.20 -1.07
C LEU A 375 12.34 10.05 0.42
N ASP A 376 12.40 11.15 1.17
CA ASP A 376 12.11 11.15 2.61
C ASP A 376 10.75 10.51 2.88
N VAL A 377 9.70 11.02 2.23
CA VAL A 377 8.34 10.47 2.37
C VAL A 377 8.25 9.01 1.92
N ALA A 378 8.91 8.65 0.80
CA ALA A 378 8.85 7.30 0.27
C ALA A 378 9.50 6.28 1.22
N ILE A 379 10.71 6.55 1.71
CA ILE A 379 11.45 5.61 2.56
C ILE A 379 10.76 5.44 3.92
N HIS A 380 10.20 6.52 4.49
CA HIS A 380 9.36 6.43 5.69
C HIS A 380 8.14 5.52 5.49
N LEU A 381 7.51 5.56 4.30
CA LEU A 381 6.33 4.75 4.00
C LEU A 381 6.64 3.26 3.79
N VAL A 382 7.83 2.88 3.32
CA VAL A 382 8.13 1.51 2.86
C VAL A 382 7.85 0.45 3.93
N LEU A 383 8.45 0.56 5.11
CA LEU A 383 8.36 -0.50 6.13
C LEU A 383 6.96 -0.62 6.76
N PRO A 384 6.30 0.48 7.19
CA PRO A 384 4.92 0.42 7.66
C PRO A 384 3.97 -0.15 6.60
N THR A 385 4.16 0.25 5.34
CA THR A 385 3.31 -0.21 4.23
C THR A 385 3.49 -1.70 3.98
N ILE A 386 4.72 -2.21 4.00
CA ILE A 386 5.00 -3.65 3.88
C ILE A 386 4.36 -4.42 5.02
N ALA A 387 4.52 -3.96 6.27
CA ALA A 387 3.97 -4.63 7.45
C ALA A 387 2.44 -4.83 7.33
N LEU A 388 1.72 -3.76 6.96
CA LEU A 388 0.27 -3.80 6.75
C LEU A 388 -0.12 -4.62 5.51
N THR A 389 0.64 -4.51 4.41
CA THR A 389 0.37 -5.24 3.16
C THR A 389 0.46 -6.75 3.36
N LEU A 390 1.45 -7.24 4.12
CA LEU A 390 1.70 -8.68 4.30
C LEU A 390 0.53 -9.41 4.98
N ILE A 391 -0.20 -8.73 5.86
CA ILE A 391 -1.36 -9.29 6.56
C ILE A 391 -2.53 -9.45 5.62
N SER A 392 -2.91 -8.38 4.93
CA SER A 392 -4.03 -8.41 4.00
C SER A 392 -3.73 -9.31 2.80
N PHE A 393 -2.47 -9.36 2.36
CA PHE A 393 -2.01 -10.17 1.24
C PHE A 393 -2.44 -11.63 1.37
N ALA A 394 -2.21 -12.26 2.53
CA ALA A 394 -2.55 -13.66 2.75
C ALA A 394 -4.06 -13.92 2.63
N GLY A 395 -4.88 -13.00 3.16
CA GLY A 395 -6.33 -13.01 3.00
C GLY A 395 -6.72 -12.98 1.52
N TYR A 396 -6.22 -11.99 0.77
CA TYR A 396 -6.52 -11.87 -0.66
C TYR A 396 -6.08 -13.08 -1.48
N VAL A 397 -4.91 -13.67 -1.21
CA VAL A 397 -4.47 -14.90 -1.90
C VAL A 397 -5.46 -16.02 -1.67
N ARG A 398 -5.81 -16.30 -0.41
CA ARG A 398 -6.70 -17.40 -0.03
C ARG A 398 -8.09 -17.25 -0.67
N PHE A 399 -8.69 -16.07 -0.54
CA PHE A 399 -10.03 -15.82 -1.05
C PHE A 399 -10.08 -15.76 -2.58
N SER A 400 -9.10 -15.13 -3.22
CA SER A 400 -9.03 -15.07 -4.69
C SER A 400 -8.86 -16.44 -5.30
N ARG A 401 -7.99 -17.27 -4.69
CA ARG A 401 -7.79 -18.67 -5.11
C ARG A 401 -9.08 -19.47 -4.96
N GLY A 402 -9.73 -19.41 -3.79
CA GLY A 402 -10.97 -20.13 -3.53
C GLY A 402 -12.09 -19.73 -4.50
N SER A 403 -12.29 -18.43 -4.70
CA SER A 403 -13.33 -17.91 -5.59
C SER A 403 -13.08 -18.28 -7.05
N LEU A 404 -11.83 -18.22 -7.54
CA LEU A 404 -11.53 -18.63 -8.91
C LEU A 404 -11.78 -20.13 -9.11
N LEU A 405 -11.39 -20.99 -8.17
CA LEU A 405 -11.63 -22.43 -8.27
C LEU A 405 -13.13 -22.77 -8.27
N GLU A 406 -13.93 -22.08 -7.46
CA GLU A 406 -15.39 -22.24 -7.48
C GLU A 406 -15.97 -21.85 -8.84
N VAL A 407 -15.59 -20.67 -9.34
CA VAL A 407 -16.05 -20.16 -10.64
C VAL A 407 -15.66 -21.09 -11.79
N LEU A 408 -14.43 -21.61 -11.81
CA LEU A 408 -13.94 -22.52 -12.86
C LEU A 408 -14.72 -23.85 -12.93
N ASN A 409 -15.43 -24.21 -11.86
CA ASN A 409 -16.28 -25.40 -11.80
C ASN A 409 -17.74 -25.16 -12.24
N MET A 410 -18.12 -23.92 -12.56
CA MET A 410 -19.49 -23.58 -12.96
C MET A 410 -19.83 -24.00 -14.41
N ASP A 411 -21.10 -24.30 -14.67
CA ASP A 411 -21.58 -24.82 -15.96
C ASP A 411 -21.37 -23.85 -17.14
N TYR A 412 -21.42 -22.54 -16.91
CA TYR A 412 -21.16 -21.57 -17.97
C TYR A 412 -19.68 -21.57 -18.41
N ILE A 413 -18.74 -21.92 -17.52
CA ILE A 413 -17.33 -22.10 -17.87
C ILE A 413 -17.16 -23.36 -18.71
N ARG A 414 -17.82 -24.46 -18.34
CA ARG A 414 -17.84 -25.70 -19.14
C ARG A 414 -18.43 -25.44 -20.53
N THR A 415 -19.51 -24.67 -20.61
CA THR A 415 -20.13 -24.25 -21.87
C THR A 415 -19.18 -23.39 -22.71
N ALA A 416 -18.44 -22.46 -22.08
CA ALA A 416 -17.44 -21.63 -22.76
C ALA A 416 -16.30 -22.48 -23.37
N ARG A 417 -15.82 -23.50 -22.64
CA ARG A 417 -14.85 -24.47 -23.14
C ARG A 417 -15.43 -25.33 -24.27
N ALA A 418 -16.67 -25.81 -24.14
CA ALA A 418 -17.35 -26.60 -25.15
C ALA A 418 -17.57 -25.83 -26.48
N LYS A 419 -17.71 -24.50 -26.41
CA LYS A 419 -17.76 -23.62 -27.58
C LYS A 419 -16.39 -23.40 -28.27
N GLY A 420 -15.31 -24.03 -27.79
CA GLY A 420 -13.98 -23.94 -28.38
C GLY A 420 -13.22 -22.65 -28.07
N LEU A 421 -13.63 -21.89 -27.05
CA LEU A 421 -12.88 -20.71 -26.62
C LEU A 421 -11.53 -21.12 -26.02
N SER A 422 -10.47 -20.36 -26.33
CA SER A 422 -9.14 -20.57 -25.75
C SER A 422 -9.16 -20.49 -24.22
N GLU A 423 -8.37 -21.31 -23.54
CA GLU A 423 -8.33 -21.37 -22.07
C GLU A 423 -7.99 -20.01 -21.45
N ARG A 424 -7.11 -19.22 -22.10
CA ARG A 424 -6.81 -17.84 -21.70
C ARG A 424 -8.07 -16.95 -21.69
N THR A 425 -8.93 -17.09 -22.70
CA THR A 425 -10.18 -16.31 -22.78
C THR A 425 -11.18 -16.78 -21.73
N VAL A 426 -11.31 -18.10 -21.56
CA VAL A 426 -12.18 -18.70 -20.53
C VAL A 426 -11.76 -18.19 -19.15
N ILE A 427 -10.49 -18.25 -18.80
CA ILE A 427 -10.00 -17.82 -17.49
C ILE A 427 -10.10 -16.31 -17.32
N VAL A 428 -9.48 -15.51 -18.18
CA VAL A 428 -9.37 -14.05 -17.95
C VAL A 428 -10.73 -13.36 -18.09
N ARG A 429 -11.51 -13.71 -19.10
CA ARG A 429 -12.76 -13.00 -19.42
C ARG A 429 -13.97 -13.56 -18.69
N HIS A 430 -14.05 -14.88 -18.51
CA HIS A 430 -15.21 -15.54 -17.91
C HIS A 430 -14.95 -16.01 -16.47
N GLY A 431 -13.72 -16.40 -16.13
CA GLY A 431 -13.35 -16.82 -14.78
C GLY A 431 -13.07 -15.65 -13.85
N MET A 432 -11.90 -15.02 -14.03
CA MET A 432 -11.37 -13.97 -13.15
C MET A 432 -12.37 -12.84 -12.92
N ARG A 433 -13.04 -12.34 -13.98
CA ARG A 433 -14.03 -11.26 -13.85
C ARG A 433 -15.16 -11.59 -12.88
N ASN A 434 -15.65 -12.84 -12.87
CA ASN A 434 -16.71 -13.28 -11.98
C ASN A 434 -16.17 -13.64 -10.58
N ALA A 435 -14.92 -14.11 -10.50
CA ALA A 435 -14.23 -14.37 -9.23
C ALA A 435 -13.86 -13.09 -8.45
N MET A 436 -13.92 -11.91 -9.08
CA MET A 436 -13.74 -10.63 -8.38
C MET A 436 -14.95 -10.23 -7.52
N LEU A 437 -16.13 -10.82 -7.72
CA LEU A 437 -17.35 -10.43 -7.03
C LEU A 437 -17.30 -10.69 -5.52
N PRO A 438 -16.81 -11.84 -5.02
CA PRO A 438 -16.68 -12.04 -3.57
C PRO A 438 -15.59 -11.17 -2.94
N LEU A 439 -14.58 -10.75 -3.73
CA LEU A 439 -13.45 -9.95 -3.24
C LEU A 439 -13.86 -8.53 -2.81
N THR A 440 -14.93 -7.96 -3.38
CA THR A 440 -15.40 -6.63 -2.99
C THR A 440 -16.01 -6.61 -1.58
N THR A 441 -16.51 -7.74 -1.04
CA THR A 441 -16.98 -7.83 0.36
C THR A 441 -15.81 -7.86 1.31
N ILE A 442 -14.76 -8.60 0.94
CA ILE A 442 -13.58 -8.76 1.79
C ILE A 442 -12.84 -7.43 1.95
N LEU A 443 -12.81 -6.59 0.91
CA LEU A 443 -12.21 -5.25 0.96
C LEU A 443 -12.74 -4.41 2.14
N VAL A 444 -14.03 -4.52 2.45
CA VAL A 444 -14.64 -3.80 3.59
C VAL A 444 -14.06 -4.26 4.93
N ASN A 445 -14.05 -5.58 5.13
CA ASN A 445 -13.56 -6.17 6.37
C ASN A 445 -12.07 -5.90 6.54
N ASP A 446 -11.33 -5.93 5.43
CA ASP A 446 -9.90 -5.62 5.39
C ASP A 446 -9.61 -4.16 5.74
N PHE A 447 -10.39 -3.20 5.21
CA PHE A 447 -10.21 -1.79 5.53
C PHE A 447 -10.41 -1.52 7.04
N ALA A 448 -11.43 -2.12 7.66
CA ALA A 448 -11.66 -2.01 9.09
C ALA A 448 -10.54 -2.69 9.92
N GLY A 449 -10.09 -3.88 9.49
CA GLY A 449 -8.99 -4.59 10.12
C GLY A 449 -7.66 -3.86 10.01
N LEU A 450 -7.38 -3.24 8.87
CA LEU A 450 -6.17 -2.44 8.63
C LEU A 450 -6.12 -1.19 9.48
N PHE A 451 -7.27 -0.57 9.81
CA PHE A 451 -7.29 0.51 10.77
C PHE A 451 -6.81 0.03 12.15
N GLY A 452 -7.28 -1.13 12.62
CA GLY A 452 -6.81 -1.75 13.87
C GLY A 452 -5.33 -2.15 13.81
N GLY A 453 -4.87 -2.69 12.68
CA GLY A 453 -3.45 -3.00 12.44
C GLY A 453 -2.57 -1.74 12.42
N ALA A 454 -3.07 -0.64 11.84
CA ALA A 454 -2.38 0.64 11.77
C ALA A 454 -2.11 1.22 13.16
N ILE A 455 -3.00 1.03 14.14
CA ILE A 455 -2.75 1.43 15.54
C ILE A 455 -1.44 0.84 16.08
N ILE A 456 -1.20 -0.43 15.78
CA ILE A 456 0.00 -1.13 16.24
C ILE A 456 1.21 -0.71 15.39
N THR A 457 1.05 -0.68 14.06
CA THR A 457 2.14 -0.30 13.14
C THR A 457 2.62 1.13 13.39
N GLU A 458 1.73 2.08 13.59
CA GLU A 458 2.04 3.47 13.91
C GLU A 458 2.82 3.57 15.22
N GLY A 459 2.43 2.81 16.25
CA GLY A 459 3.17 2.75 17.51
C GLY A 459 4.59 2.19 17.35
N VAL A 460 4.79 1.15 16.55
CA VAL A 460 6.12 0.52 16.34
C VAL A 460 7.08 1.46 15.57
N PHE A 461 6.56 2.17 14.56
CA PHE A 461 7.34 3.10 13.74
C PHE A 461 7.27 4.56 14.24
N ALA A 462 6.61 4.82 15.37
CA ALA A 462 6.40 6.16 15.94
C ALA A 462 5.77 7.18 14.95
N TRP A 463 4.79 6.74 14.16
CA TRP A 463 4.00 7.61 13.29
C TRP A 463 2.92 8.33 14.10
N LYS A 464 2.75 9.63 13.87
CA LYS A 464 1.71 10.44 14.52
C LYS A 464 0.37 10.34 13.79
N GLY A 465 -0.14 9.12 13.63
CA GLY A 465 -1.44 8.85 13.03
C GLY A 465 -2.58 8.74 14.04
N MET A 466 -3.77 8.43 13.54
CA MET A 466 -4.99 8.25 14.32
C MET A 466 -4.83 7.19 15.39
N GLY A 467 -4.05 6.14 15.14
CA GLY A 467 -3.84 5.06 16.08
C GLY A 467 -2.89 5.43 17.21
N GLN A 468 -1.87 6.24 16.93
CA GLN A 468 -1.06 6.82 18.00
C GLN A 468 -1.88 7.77 18.87
N VAL A 469 -2.67 8.65 18.26
CA VAL A 469 -3.59 9.55 18.99
C VAL A 469 -4.60 8.75 19.83
N PHE A 470 -5.09 7.61 19.32
CA PHE A 470 -5.93 6.69 20.08
C PHE A 470 -5.22 6.09 21.29
N ASN A 471 -3.98 5.63 21.13
CA ASN A 471 -3.17 5.10 22.23
C ASN A 471 -2.88 6.17 23.29
N ASP A 472 -2.58 7.40 22.85
CA ASP A 472 -2.35 8.53 23.74
C ASP A 472 -3.62 8.90 24.51
N ALA A 473 -4.80 8.83 23.88
CA ALA A 473 -6.08 9.06 24.54
C ALA A 473 -6.36 8.02 25.64
N ILE A 474 -6.07 6.74 25.37
CA ILE A 474 -6.25 5.67 26.37
C ILE A 474 -5.26 5.86 27.53
N ARG A 475 -3.98 6.11 27.24
CA ARG A 475 -2.94 6.26 28.27
C ARG A 475 -3.14 7.48 29.16
N ASN A 476 -3.63 8.58 28.59
CA ASN A 476 -3.86 9.83 29.31
C ASN A 476 -5.30 9.96 29.85
N TYR A 477 -6.11 8.90 29.77
CA TYR A 477 -7.52 8.91 30.19
C TYR A 477 -8.34 10.06 29.56
N ASP A 478 -8.02 10.43 28.33
CA ASP A 478 -8.68 11.52 27.61
C ASP A 478 -9.90 11.01 26.83
N LEU A 479 -11.08 11.17 27.45
CA LEU A 479 -12.33 10.68 26.89
C LEU A 479 -12.73 11.42 25.60
N ASN A 480 -12.52 12.74 25.52
CA ASN A 480 -12.92 13.52 24.35
C ASN A 480 -12.05 13.14 23.14
N LEU A 481 -10.74 13.00 23.34
CA LEU A 481 -9.81 12.57 22.29
C LEU A 481 -10.12 11.14 21.82
N PHE A 482 -10.35 10.21 22.76
CA PHE A 482 -10.73 8.84 22.46
C PHE A 482 -12.00 8.79 21.60
N MET A 483 -13.02 9.55 21.99
CA MET A 483 -14.31 9.58 21.31
C MET A 483 -14.24 10.26 19.94
N GLY A 484 -13.43 11.30 19.81
CA GLY A 484 -13.14 11.93 18.52
C GLY A 484 -12.50 10.93 17.55
N VAL A 485 -11.44 10.22 17.98
CA VAL A 485 -10.82 9.18 17.15
C VAL A 485 -11.81 8.07 16.82
N PHE A 486 -12.57 7.59 17.79
CA PHE A 486 -13.56 6.54 17.59
C PHE A 486 -14.62 6.94 16.53
N MET A 487 -15.17 8.16 16.61
CA MET A 487 -16.18 8.63 15.67
C MET A 487 -15.64 8.75 14.26
N ILE A 488 -14.43 9.29 14.09
CA ILE A 488 -13.80 9.37 12.78
C ILE A 488 -13.53 7.98 12.22
N SER A 489 -13.03 7.05 13.04
CA SER A 489 -12.75 5.67 12.63
C SER A 489 -14.04 4.95 12.20
N ALA A 490 -15.12 5.12 12.97
CA ALA A 490 -16.43 4.57 12.66
C ALA A 490 -16.99 5.18 11.37
N PHE A 491 -16.86 6.49 11.19
CA PHE A 491 -17.28 7.19 9.98
C PHE A 491 -16.50 6.75 8.73
N LEU A 492 -15.18 6.65 8.81
CA LEU A 492 -14.33 6.13 7.73
C LEU A 492 -14.69 4.68 7.37
N THR A 493 -14.99 3.85 8.38
CA THR A 493 -15.45 2.47 8.17
C THR A 493 -16.81 2.43 7.45
N VAL A 494 -17.73 3.33 7.80
CA VAL A 494 -19.03 3.47 7.11
C VAL A 494 -18.83 3.92 5.66
N ILE A 495 -17.94 4.88 5.40
CA ILE A 495 -17.59 5.30 4.03
C ILE A 495 -17.01 4.12 3.25
N ALA A 496 -16.05 3.37 3.82
CA ALA A 496 -15.44 2.23 3.15
C ALA A 496 -16.48 1.14 2.79
N ASN A 497 -17.42 0.86 3.70
CA ASN A 497 -18.56 -0.02 3.44
C ASN A 497 -19.40 0.49 2.25
N PHE A 498 -19.75 1.77 2.26
CA PHE A 498 -20.56 2.38 1.21
C PHE A 498 -19.84 2.33 -0.15
N VAL A 499 -18.54 2.63 -0.18
CA VAL A 499 -17.71 2.53 -1.39
C VAL A 499 -17.71 1.10 -1.93
N ALA A 500 -17.58 0.09 -1.08
CA ALA A 500 -17.61 -1.30 -1.51
C ALA A 500 -18.97 -1.70 -2.12
N ASP A 501 -20.08 -1.19 -1.59
CA ASP A 501 -21.41 -1.43 -2.17
C ASP A 501 -21.57 -0.82 -3.56
N LEU A 502 -20.97 0.36 -3.76
CA LEU A 502 -20.92 0.99 -5.08
C LEU A 502 -20.06 0.16 -6.03
N LEU A 503 -18.91 -0.33 -5.57
CA LEU A 503 -18.05 -1.23 -6.36
C LEU A 503 -18.79 -2.51 -6.75
N TYR A 504 -19.57 -3.10 -5.85
CA TYR A 504 -20.44 -4.24 -6.14
C TYR A 504 -21.35 -4.00 -7.35
N GLY A 505 -22.01 -2.84 -7.39
CA GLY A 505 -22.90 -2.46 -8.50
C GLY A 505 -22.19 -2.11 -9.82
N VAL A 506 -20.87 -1.93 -9.79
CA VAL A 506 -20.02 -1.72 -10.98
C VAL A 506 -19.48 -3.06 -11.50
N VAL A 507 -19.06 -3.96 -10.59
CA VAL A 507 -18.49 -5.26 -10.95
C VAL A 507 -19.57 -6.24 -11.45
N ASP A 508 -20.78 -6.23 -10.87
CA ASP A 508 -21.92 -7.01 -11.38
C ASP A 508 -23.04 -6.12 -11.99
N PRO A 509 -23.11 -5.99 -13.33
CA PRO A 509 -24.19 -5.28 -14.00
C PRO A 509 -25.57 -5.94 -13.84
N ARG A 510 -25.65 -7.23 -13.47
CA ARG A 510 -26.93 -7.97 -13.38
C ARG A 510 -27.78 -7.49 -12.20
N ILE A 511 -27.14 -6.99 -11.16
CA ILE A 511 -27.83 -6.38 -10.00
C ILE A 511 -28.59 -5.11 -10.43
N ARG A 512 -28.17 -4.43 -11.51
CA ARG A 512 -28.90 -3.28 -12.06
C ARG A 512 -30.19 -3.66 -12.80
N ILE A 513 -30.35 -4.93 -13.19
CA ILE A 513 -31.45 -5.42 -14.05
C ILE A 513 -32.63 -5.93 -13.20
N ARG A 514 -32.39 -6.34 -11.96
CA ARG A 514 -33.46 -6.66 -10.99
C ARG A 514 -33.89 -5.39 -10.26
N LYS A 515 -34.39 -4.44 -11.05
CA LYS A 515 -35.03 -3.21 -10.57
C LYS A 515 -36.52 -3.44 -10.36
#